data_AF-A0A1H7KY84-F1
#
_entry.id   AF-A0A1H7KY84-F1
#
_cell.length_a   1.000
_cell.length_b   1.000
_cell.length_c   1.000
_cell.angle_alpha   90.00
_cell.angle_beta   90.00
_cell.angle_gamma   90.00
#
_symmetry.space_group_name_H-M   'P 1'
#
loop_
_entity.id
_entity.type
_entity.pdbx_description
1 polymer ?
#
loop_
_entity_poly.entity_id
_entity_poly.type
_entity_poly.pdbx_seq_one_letter_code
_entity_poly.pdbx_strand_id
1 'polypeptide(L)'
;MIDRIVSKHGEVFAVIDYRADEDIPYCFSARVLENRFPQELVALIDEYNGLVDDGVLSLLDDVEEQIYAYGLRLIDLDEKLFCIRLDDETSMWFFTRYPTAGGFVSDYPRASG
;
A
#
# COMPACT_ATOMS: atom_id res chain seq x y z
N MET A 1 -1.79 15.21 -7.02
CA MET A 1 -3.26 15.05 -7.11
C MET A 1 -3.75 14.73 -5.72
N ILE A 2 -4.84 15.34 -5.26
CA ILE A 2 -5.34 15.08 -3.90
C ILE A 2 -6.41 13.99 -3.96
N ASP A 3 -6.29 12.97 -3.10
CA ASP A 3 -7.29 11.90 -2.94
C ASP A 3 -7.26 11.36 -1.50
N ARG A 4 -8.16 10.43 -1.20
CA ARG A 4 -8.35 9.79 0.10
C ARG A 4 -8.08 8.31 0.00
N ILE A 5 -7.33 7.79 0.96
CA ILE A 5 -7.17 6.35 1.17
C ILE A 5 -8.30 5.89 2.08
N VAL A 6 -9.08 4.92 1.61
CA VAL A 6 -10.19 4.33 2.37
C VAL A 6 -10.03 2.83 2.55
N SER A 7 -10.58 2.33 3.66
CA SER A 7 -10.76 0.89 3.87
C SER A 7 -11.91 0.32 3.04
N LYS A 8 -12.01 -1.02 2.98
CA LYS A 8 -13.16 -1.73 2.39
C LYS A 8 -14.51 -1.37 3.04
N HIS A 9 -14.50 -0.84 4.26
CA HIS A 9 -15.69 -0.39 4.98
C HIS A 9 -16.02 1.10 4.76
N GLY A 10 -15.22 1.80 3.96
CA GLY A 10 -15.42 3.21 3.63
C GLY A 10 -14.87 4.19 4.67
N GLU A 11 -14.09 3.70 5.64
CA GLU A 11 -13.40 4.55 6.62
C GLU A 11 -12.22 5.25 5.95
N VAL A 12 -12.08 6.56 6.16
CA VAL A 12 -10.97 7.34 5.61
C VAL A 12 -9.76 7.22 6.54
N PHE A 13 -8.69 6.61 6.04
CA PHE A 13 -7.45 6.44 6.78
C PHE A 13 -6.40 7.50 6.47
N ALA A 14 -6.45 8.12 5.28
CA ALA A 14 -5.59 9.25 4.99
C ALA A 14 -6.16 10.17 3.91
N VAL A 15 -5.73 11.43 3.94
CA VAL A 15 -5.81 12.36 2.80
C VAL A 15 -4.38 12.56 2.29
N ILE A 16 -4.16 12.37 1.00
CA ILE A 16 -2.83 12.40 0.38
C ILE A 16 -2.79 13.35 -0.81
N ASP A 17 -1.63 13.97 -1.06
CA ASP A 17 -1.28 14.56 -2.35
C ASP A 17 -0.21 13.69 -3.01
N TYR A 18 -0.59 12.99 -4.09
CA TYR A 18 0.23 11.98 -4.73
C TYR A 18 0.55 12.31 -6.18
N ARG A 19 1.66 11.75 -6.67
CA ARG A 19 2.12 11.83 -8.06
C ARG A 19 2.67 10.49 -8.50
N ALA A 20 2.46 10.16 -9.77
CA ALA A 20 3.09 8.98 -10.35
C ALA A 20 4.61 9.16 -10.32
N ASP A 21 5.32 8.06 -10.07
CA ASP A 21 6.75 7.98 -10.32
C ASP A 21 7.00 7.99 -11.83
N GLU A 22 8.05 8.69 -12.29
CA GLU A 22 8.36 8.83 -13.71
C GLU A 22 9.07 7.59 -14.28
N ASP A 23 9.77 6.85 -13.42
CA ASP A 23 10.62 5.72 -13.81
C ASP A 23 9.95 4.37 -13.53
N ILE A 24 9.05 4.30 -12.54
CA ILE A 24 8.43 3.06 -12.08
C ILE A 24 6.92 3.04 -12.39
N PRO A 25 6.45 2.18 -13.33
CA PRO A 25 5.04 2.06 -13.64
C PRO A 25 4.19 1.72 -12.42
N TYR A 26 3.03 2.37 -12.31
CA TYR A 26 2.05 2.17 -11.23
C TYR A 26 2.56 2.48 -9.82
N CYS A 27 3.79 3.01 -9.67
CA CYS A 27 4.30 3.51 -8.42
C CYS A 27 3.89 4.97 -8.24
N PHE A 28 3.56 5.34 -7.01
CA PHE A 28 3.18 6.70 -6.66
C PHE A 28 3.91 7.12 -5.39
N SER A 29 4.49 8.31 -5.42
CA SER A 29 4.95 9.01 -4.22
C SER A 29 3.84 9.93 -3.73
N ALA A 30 3.67 10.01 -2.42
CA ALA A 30 2.60 10.79 -1.83
C ALA A 30 3.04 11.50 -0.55
N ARG A 31 2.52 12.72 -0.40
CA ARG A 31 2.57 13.46 0.86
C ARG A 31 1.26 13.25 1.60
N VAL A 32 1.34 12.77 2.85
CA VAL A 32 0.20 12.63 3.74
C VAL A 32 -0.18 14.01 4.28
N LEU A 33 -1.40 14.44 3.98
CA LEU A 33 -1.99 15.71 4.43
C LEU A 33 -2.77 15.53 5.74
N GLU A 34 -3.46 14.40 5.87
CA GLU A 34 -4.11 13.96 7.10
C GLU A 34 -3.83 12.47 7.32
N ASN A 35 -3.29 12.11 8.49
CA ASN A 35 -3.01 10.73 8.84
C ASN A 35 -4.01 10.23 9.90
N ARG A 36 -4.75 9.18 9.57
CA ARG A 36 -5.70 8.48 10.45
C ARG A 36 -5.56 6.96 10.31
N PHE A 37 -4.40 6.47 9.86
CA PHE A 37 -4.15 5.04 9.80
C PHE A 37 -4.26 4.43 11.20
N PRO A 38 -5.02 3.33 11.38
CA PRO A 38 -5.02 2.59 12.63
C PRO A 38 -3.60 2.16 13.00
N GLN A 39 -3.23 2.24 14.29
CA GLN A 39 -1.89 1.84 14.74
C GLN A 39 -1.55 0.39 14.38
N GLU A 40 -2.54 -0.50 14.37
CA GLU A 40 -2.37 -1.89 13.95
C GLU A 40 -1.97 -1.98 12.47
N LEU A 41 -2.59 -1.21 11.59
CA LEU A 41 -2.24 -1.18 10.17
C LEU A 41 -0.85 -0.57 9.96
N VAL A 42 -0.49 0.48 10.70
CA VAL A 42 0.86 1.05 10.65
C VAL A 42 1.90 -0.01 11.05
N ALA A 43 1.66 -0.74 12.14
CA ALA A 43 2.56 -1.80 12.60
C ALA A 43 2.72 -2.92 11.55
N LEU A 44 1.63 -3.33 10.89
CA LEU A 44 1.69 -4.32 9.81
C LEU A 44 2.49 -3.81 8.61
N ILE A 45 2.32 -2.54 8.22
CA ILE A 45 3.08 -1.91 7.13
C ILE A 45 4.57 -1.85 7.50
N ASP A 46 4.92 -1.48 8.73
CA ASP A 46 6.30 -1.42 9.18
C ASP A 46 6.93 -2.83 9.22
N GLU A 47 6.20 -3.83 9.70
CA GLU A 47 6.62 -5.24 9.70
C GLU A 47 6.88 -5.74 8.27
N TYR A 48 5.95 -5.48 7.35
CA TYR A 48 6.10 -5.82 5.93
C TYR A 48 7.38 -5.21 5.34
N ASN A 49 7.58 -3.90 5.52
CA ASN A 49 8.75 -3.21 4.98
C ASN A 49 10.06 -3.73 5.59
N GLY A 50 10.07 -4.04 6.90
CA GLY A 50 11.21 -4.67 7.56
C GLY A 50 11.55 -6.03 6.97
N LEU A 51 10.55 -6.89 6.75
CA LEU A 51 10.74 -8.20 6.13
C LEU A 51 11.25 -8.11 4.69
N VAL A 52 10.76 -7.15 3.91
CA VAL A 52 11.24 -6.88 2.54
C VAL A 52 12.69 -6.41 2.58
N ASP A 53 13.02 -5.45 3.44
CA ASP A 53 14.37 -4.87 3.56
C ASP A 53 15.39 -5.93 4.03
N ASP A 54 14.98 -6.86 4.92
CA ASP A 54 15.82 -7.97 5.41
C ASP A 54 15.86 -9.17 4.44
N GLY A 55 15.05 -9.17 3.38
CA GLY A 55 14.96 -10.26 2.41
C GLY A 55 14.34 -11.55 2.94
N VAL A 56 13.53 -11.47 4.01
CA VAL A 56 12.89 -12.61 4.66
C VAL A 56 11.52 -12.88 4.04
N LEU A 57 11.53 -13.33 2.78
CA LEU A 57 10.32 -13.47 1.98
C LEU A 57 9.32 -14.52 2.50
N SER A 58 9.78 -15.52 3.27
CA SER A 58 8.94 -16.61 3.79
C SER A 58 7.88 -16.16 4.79
N LEU A 59 7.99 -14.95 5.34
CA LEU A 59 7.05 -14.38 6.32
C LEU A 59 6.17 -13.29 5.71
N LEU A 60 6.42 -12.89 4.45
CA LEU A 60 5.71 -11.78 3.83
C LEU A 60 4.24 -12.12 3.58
N ASP A 61 3.95 -13.33 3.11
CA ASP A 61 2.61 -13.73 2.70
C ASP A 61 1.57 -13.49 3.81
N ASP A 62 1.88 -13.84 5.06
CA ASP A 62 0.98 -13.67 6.21
C ASP A 62 0.73 -12.19 6.56
N VAL A 63 1.75 -11.35 6.45
CA VAL A 63 1.65 -9.90 6.76
C VAL A 63 0.93 -9.18 5.62
N GLU A 64 1.26 -9.53 4.39
CA GLU A 64 0.59 -9.03 3.19
C GLU A 64 -0.91 -9.33 3.24
N GLU A 65 -1.30 -10.57 3.52
CA GLU A 65 -2.72 -10.94 3.64
C GLU A 65 -3.47 -10.10 4.67
N GLN A 66 -2.84 -9.79 5.80
CA GLN A 66 -3.42 -8.93 6.83
C GLN A 66 -3.58 -7.48 6.37
N ILE A 67 -2.59 -6.92 5.67
CA ILE A 67 -2.71 -5.58 5.05
C ILE A 67 -3.82 -5.58 4.00
N TYR A 68 -3.85 -6.58 3.11
CA TYR A 68 -4.89 -6.70 2.08
C TYR A 68 -6.29 -6.89 2.66
N ALA A 69 -6.42 -7.45 3.85
CA ALA A 69 -7.70 -7.58 4.54
C ALA A 69 -8.34 -6.22 4.86
N TYR A 70 -7.58 -5.13 4.96
CA TYR A 70 -8.13 -3.77 5.09
C TYR A 70 -8.77 -3.27 3.78
N GLY A 71 -8.40 -3.84 2.63
CA GLY A 71 -8.92 -3.49 1.32
C GLY A 71 -8.73 -2.01 0.98
N LEU A 72 -7.51 -1.52 1.17
CA LEU A 72 -7.15 -0.13 0.97
C LEU A 72 -7.28 0.27 -0.50
N ARG A 73 -7.94 1.40 -0.76
CA ARG A 73 -8.12 1.96 -2.10
C ARG A 73 -8.13 3.48 -2.10
N LEU A 74 -7.79 4.05 -3.25
CA LEU A 74 -8.02 5.46 -3.59
C LEU A 74 -9.49 5.65 -3.98
N ILE A 75 -10.13 6.74 -3.56
CA ILE A 75 -11.55 6.98 -3.87
C ILE A 75 -11.73 7.39 -5.32
N ASP A 76 -10.97 8.38 -5.80
CA ASP A 76 -11.24 9.01 -7.09
C ASP A 76 -10.75 8.14 -8.26
N LEU A 77 -9.69 7.35 -8.05
CA LEU A 77 -9.20 6.37 -9.02
C LEU A 77 -9.88 5.00 -8.92
N ASP A 78 -10.54 4.69 -7.80
CA ASP A 78 -11.03 3.35 -7.44
C ASP A 78 -9.97 2.25 -7.61
N GLU A 79 -8.70 2.61 -7.39
CA GLU A 79 -7.55 1.71 -7.49
C GLU A 79 -7.11 1.25 -6.10
N LYS A 80 -6.76 -0.03 -5.99
CA LYS A 80 -6.23 -0.64 -4.75
C LYS A 80 -4.83 -0.13 -4.47
N LEU A 81 -4.41 -0.17 -3.20
CA LEU A 81 -3.04 0.07 -2.80
C LEU A 81 -2.32 -1.25 -2.51
N PHE A 82 -1.10 -1.37 -3.03
CA PHE A 82 -0.20 -2.51 -2.85
C PHE A 82 1.18 -2.00 -2.38
N CYS A 83 1.92 -2.86 -1.67
CA CYS A 83 3.30 -2.60 -1.24
C CYS A 83 3.48 -1.19 -0.65
N ILE A 84 2.68 -0.87 0.37
CA ILE A 84 2.66 0.46 0.98
C ILE A 84 3.90 0.63 1.84
N ARG A 85 4.54 1.79 1.77
CA ARG A 85 5.61 2.20 2.69
C ARG A 85 5.34 3.58 3.24
N LEU A 86 5.44 3.71 4.56
CA LEU A 86 5.39 4.98 5.27
C LEU A 86 6.83 5.34 5.65
N ASP A 87 7.45 6.27 4.93
CA ASP A 87 8.84 6.66 5.17
C ASP A 87 8.96 7.56 6.41
N ASP A 88 7.96 8.40 6.63
CA ASP A 88 7.81 9.25 7.81
C ASP A 88 6.32 9.60 8.05
N GLU A 89 6.01 10.48 9.01
CA GLU A 89 4.63 10.89 9.33
C GLU A 89 3.90 11.56 8.16
N THR A 90 4.63 12.06 7.18
CA THR A 90 4.17 12.90 6.07
C THR A 90 4.49 12.35 4.69
N SER A 91 5.29 11.30 4.56
CA SER A 91 5.78 10.77 3.30
C SER A 91 5.47 9.29 3.17
N MET A 92 4.91 8.90 2.03
CA MET A 92 4.64 7.51 1.72
C MET A 92 4.80 7.23 0.23
N TRP A 93 4.93 5.95 -0.11
CA TRP A 93 4.72 5.49 -1.48
C TRP A 93 3.93 4.19 -1.49
N PHE A 94 3.34 3.91 -2.64
CA PHE A 94 2.51 2.73 -2.86
C PHE A 94 2.44 2.41 -4.34
N PHE A 95 1.98 1.19 -4.64
CA PHE A 95 1.62 0.80 -5.99
C PHE A 95 0.10 0.69 -6.16
N THR A 96 -0.40 0.96 -7.37
CA THR A 96 -1.79 0.65 -7.76
C THR A 96 -1.95 -0.68 -8.49
N ARG A 97 -0.84 -1.37 -8.75
CA ARG A 97 -0.79 -2.73 -9.30
C ARG A 97 0.22 -3.54 -8.53
N TYR A 98 -0.09 -4.79 -8.23
CA TYR A 98 0.83 -5.63 -7.46
C TYR A 98 2.06 -6.00 -8.32
N PRO A 99 3.28 -5.66 -7.87
CA PRO A 99 4.50 -6.00 -8.59
C PRO A 99 4.82 -7.49 -8.46
N THR A 100 5.32 -8.08 -9.54
CA THR A 100 5.73 -9.48 -9.62
C THR A 100 7.02 -9.59 -10.43
N ALA A 101 7.69 -10.73 -10.36
CA ALA A 101 8.88 -10.99 -11.19
C ALA A 101 8.60 -10.88 -12.71
N GLY A 102 7.34 -11.02 -13.14
CA GLY A 102 6.92 -10.93 -14.54
C GLY A 102 6.33 -9.58 -14.96
N GLY A 103 6.33 -8.57 -14.10
CA GLY A 103 5.67 -7.28 -14.34
C GLY A 103 4.60 -6.99 -13.28
N PHE A 104 3.45 -6.45 -13.67
CA PHE A 104 2.41 -5.99 -12.74
C PHE A 104 1.08 -6.69 -12.99
N VAL A 105 0.39 -7.10 -11.92
CA VAL A 105 -0.97 -7.65 -11.98
C VAL A 105 -1.98 -6.73 -11.31
N SER A 106 -3.25 -6.84 -11.72
CA SER A 106 -4.33 -5.98 -11.23
C SER A 106 -4.79 -6.27 -9.81
N ASP A 107 -4.44 -7.43 -9.27
CA ASP A 107 -4.86 -7.86 -7.95
C ASP A 107 -3.80 -8.70 -7.27
N TYR A 108 -3.91 -8.82 -5.94
CA TYR A 108 -3.03 -9.68 -5.17
C TYR A 108 -3.22 -11.13 -5.63
N PRO A 109 -2.16 -11.81 -6.11
CA PRO A 109 -2.25 -13.20 -6.50
C PRO A 109 -2.45 -14.02 -5.23
N ARG A 110 -3.69 -14.38 -4.91
CA ARG A 110 -3.94 -15.38 -3.87
C ARG A 110 -3.14 -16.62 -4.24
N ALA A 111 -2.21 -17.01 -3.38
CA ALA A 111 -1.58 -18.32 -3.46
C ALA A 111 -2.71 -19.34 -3.49
N SER A 112 -2.98 -19.88 -4.67
CA SER A 112 -3.89 -21.00 -4.84
C SER A 112 -3.08 -22.23 -4.49
N GLY A 113 -3.13 -22.68 -3.24
CA GLY A 113 -2.43 -23.90 -2.81
C GLY A 113 -2.48 -24.12 -1.31
#